data_AF-A0A1L5BNH2-F1
#
_entry.id   AF-A0A1L5BNH2-F1
#
_cell.length_a   1.000
_cell.length_b   1.000
_cell.length_c   1.000
_cell.angle_alpha   90.00
_cell.angle_beta   90.00
_cell.angle_gamma   90.00
#
_symmetry.space_group_name_H-M   'P 1'
#
loop_
_entity.id
_entity.type
_entity.pdbx_description
1 polymer ?
#
loop_
_entity_poly.entity_id
_entity_poly.type
_entity_poly.pdbx_seq_one_letter_code
_entity_poly.pdbx_strand_id
1 'polypeptide(L)' 'MLGMGEGACPFEFNTDPATFKVGDQVSYRVTGSLEGMPFAGVLLEVHEDHVVLTSDPDDKASRMRATRESRPVVREEDVC' A
#
# COMPACT_ATOMS: atom_id res chain seq x y z
N MET A 1 -16.85 -9.65 12.93
CA MET A 1 -15.80 -10.31 12.13
C MET A 1 -15.76 -9.56 10.81
N LEU A 2 -14.69 -8.81 10.54
CA LEU A 2 -14.53 -8.11 9.27
C LEU A 2 -14.23 -9.19 8.21
N GLY A 3 -15.25 -9.48 7.41
CA GLY A 3 -15.26 -10.55 6.42
C GLY A 3 -14.18 -10.37 5.37
N MET A 4 -13.25 -11.31 5.34
CA MET A 4 -12.52 -11.69 4.13
C MET A 4 -13.48 -12.48 3.24
N GLY A 5 -13.90 -11.87 2.13
CA GLY A 5 -14.51 -12.55 0.99
C GLY A 5 -16.03 -12.70 1.05
N GLU A 6 -16.75 -11.75 0.44
CA GLU A 6 -17.90 -11.96 -0.46
C GLU A 6 -18.60 -10.62 -0.67
N GLY A 7 -18.57 -10.12 -1.91
CA GLY A 7 -18.97 -8.77 -2.27
C GLY A 7 -17.76 -8.01 -2.78
N ALA A 8 -17.75 -7.71 -4.08
CA ALA A 8 -16.73 -6.89 -4.70
C ALA A 8 -16.54 -5.62 -3.86
N CYS A 9 -15.42 -5.52 -3.13
CA CYS A 9 -14.97 -4.24 -2.62
C CYS A 9 -14.99 -3.31 -3.83
N PRO A 10 -15.74 -2.19 -3.79
CA PRO A 10 -15.81 -1.28 -4.94
C PRO A 10 -14.43 -0.68 -5.29
N PHE A 11 -13.46 -0.89 -4.41
CA PHE A 11 -12.05 -0.60 -4.59
C PHE A 11 -11.32 -1.88 -5.00
N GLU A 12 -10.94 -1.94 -6.27
CA GLU A 12 -10.02 -2.93 -6.79
C GLU A 12 -8.60 -2.48 -6.48
N PHE A 13 -7.90 -3.22 -5.62
CA PHE A 13 -6.50 -2.97 -5.33
C PHE A 13 -5.63 -3.73 -6.32
N ASN A 14 -4.62 -3.05 -6.88
CA ASN A 14 -3.58 -3.72 -7.63
C ASN A 14 -2.74 -4.56 -6.66
N THR A 15 -2.66 -5.86 -6.92
CA THR A 15 -1.88 -6.82 -6.12
C THR A 15 -0.78 -7.50 -6.95
N ASP A 16 -0.56 -7.08 -8.20
CA ASP A 16 0.50 -7.58 -9.06
C ASP A 16 1.66 -6.56 -9.17
N PRO A 17 2.80 -6.81 -8.50
CA PRO A 17 3.93 -5.89 -8.47
C PRO A 17 4.55 -5.63 -9.85
N ALA A 18 4.37 -6.52 -10.82
CA ALA A 18 4.87 -6.32 -12.18
C ALA A 18 4.07 -5.24 -12.94
N THR A 19 2.82 -5.00 -12.53
CA THR A 19 1.90 -4.06 -13.20
C THR A 19 1.75 -2.72 -12.49
N PHE A 20 2.41 -2.57 -11.33
CA PHE A 20 2.37 -1.35 -10.52
C PHE A 20 2.72 -0.12 -11.34
N LYS A 21 1.85 0.88 -11.28
CA LYS A 21 2.06 2.22 -11.84
C LYS A 21 1.67 3.29 -10.83
N VAL A 22 2.21 4.49 -11.02
CA VAL A 22 1.83 5.66 -10.24
C VAL A 22 0.33 5.91 -10.37
N GLY A 23 -0.34 6.14 -9.24
CA GLY A 23 -1.79 6.30 -9.13
C GLY A 23 -2.56 5.01 -8.85
N ASP A 24 -1.91 3.83 -8.88
CA ASP A 24 -2.57 2.59 -8.49
C ASP A 24 -2.92 2.61 -7.00
N GLN A 25 -4.12 2.12 -6.68
CA GLN A 25 -4.51 1.82 -5.32
C GLN A 25 -3.99 0.44 -4.95
N VAL A 26 -3.31 0.33 -3.81
CA VAL A 26 -2.75 -0.91 -3.30
C VAL A 26 -3.16 -1.11 -1.85
N SER A 27 -3.26 -2.38 -1.42
CA SER A 27 -3.29 -2.69 0.00
C SER A 27 -1.88 -2.94 0.51
N TYR A 28 -1.42 -2.12 1.46
CA TYR A 28 -0.11 -2.28 2.08
C TYR A 28 -0.23 -2.80 3.53
N ARG A 29 0.89 -3.24 4.06
CA ARG A 29 1.08 -3.71 5.45
C ARG A 29 2.14 -2.86 6.12
N VAL A 30 2.11 -2.81 7.44
CA VAL A 30 3.14 -2.13 8.25
C VAL A 30 3.75 -3.16 9.19
N THR A 31 5.06 -3.11 9.41
CA THR A 31 5.75 -3.94 10.41
C THR A 31 5.48 -3.43 11.84
N GLY A 32 5.88 -4.18 12.86
CA GLY A 32 5.88 -3.68 14.25
C GLY A 32 4.50 -3.74 14.91
N SER A 33 4.08 -2.67 15.56
CA SER A 33 2.84 -2.61 16.36
C SER A 33 1.57 -2.64 15.49
N LEU A 34 1.70 -2.27 14.22
CA LEU A 34 0.61 -2.27 13.22
C LEU A 34 0.59 -3.54 12.37
N GLU A 35 1.42 -4.53 12.71
CA GLU A 35 1.48 -5.80 11.99
C GLU A 35 0.14 -6.55 12.07
N GLY A 36 -0.28 -7.12 10.94
CA GLY A 36 -1.56 -7.83 10.80
C GLY A 36 -2.75 -6.94 10.44
N MET A 37 -2.61 -5.61 10.47
CA MET A 37 -3.65 -4.69 9.99
C MET A 37 -3.49 -4.39 8.49
N PRO A 38 -4.58 -4.51 7.69
CA PRO A 38 -4.56 -4.08 6.30
C PRO A 38 -4.74 -2.56 6.19
N PHE A 39 -3.90 -1.91 5.38
CA PHE A 39 -4.05 -0.50 5.02
C PHE A 39 -4.26 -0.34 3.52
N ALA A 40 -4.77 0.81 3.11
CA ALA A 40 -4.95 1.19 1.72
C ALA A 40 -4.12 2.44 1.42
N GLY A 41 -3.44 2.45 0.28
CA GLY A 41 -2.61 3.58 -0.14
C GLY A 41 -2.56 3.71 -1.65
N VAL A 42 -2.00 4.82 -2.11
CA VAL A 42 -1.82 5.13 -3.53
C VAL A 42 -0.33 5.17 -3.85
N LEU A 43 0.07 4.48 -4.92
CA LEU A 43 1.46 4.52 -5.40
C LEU A 43 1.80 5.90 -5.96
N LEU A 44 2.84 6.53 -5.41
CA LEU A 44 3.40 7.79 -5.88
C LEU A 44 4.61 7.57 -6.79
N GLU A 45 5.41 6.54 -6.52
CA GLU A 45 6.60 6.18 -7.31
C GLU A 45 6.76 4.65 -7.36
N VAL A 46 7.25 4.13 -8.48
CA VAL A 46 7.48 2.70 -8.69
C VAL A 46 8.91 2.49 -9.19
N HIS A 47 9.72 1.78 -8.42
CA HIS A 47 11.12 1.46 -8.73
C HIS A 47 11.30 -0.05 -8.93
N GLU A 48 12.50 -0.49 -9.29
CA GLU A 48 12.78 -1.92 -9.52
C GLU A 48 12.65 -2.76 -8.23
N ASP A 49 13.16 -2.27 -7.10
CA ASP A 49 13.20 -2.98 -5.81
C ASP A 49 12.12 -2.55 -4.80
N HIS A 50 11.54 -1.35 -4.98
CA HIS A 50 10.65 -0.75 -4.00
C HIS A 50 9.59 0.15 -4.65
N VAL A 51 8.60 0.56 -3.87
CA VAL A 51 7.61 1.57 -4.24
C VAL A 51 7.57 2.67 -3.19
N VAL A 52 7.08 3.84 -3.58
CA VAL A 52 6.72 4.90 -2.64
C VAL A 52 5.21 5.08 -2.73
N LEU A 53 4.55 5.08 -1.58
CA LEU A 53 3.10 5.23 -1.49
C LEU A 53 2.70 6.25 -0.43
N THR A 54 1.46 6.71 -0.49
CA THR A 54 0.85 7.55 0.54
C THR A 54 -0.44 6.92 1.05
N SER A 55 -0.75 7.14 2.33
CA SER A 55 -2.05 6.88 2.94
C SER A 55 -3.03 8.04 2.73
N ASP A 56 -2.53 9.23 2.38
CA ASP A 56 -3.30 10.44 2.15
C ASP A 56 -2.87 11.11 0.82
N PRO A 57 -3.69 11.03 -0.24
CA PRO A 57 -3.38 11.63 -1.53
C PRO A 57 -3.46 13.17 -1.53
N ASP A 58 -4.13 13.78 -0.55
CA ASP A 58 -4.20 15.24 -0.40
C ASP A 58 -2.94 15.79 0.30
N ASP A 59 -2.30 14.98 1.15
CA ASP A 59 -1.01 15.30 1.75
C ASP A 59 0.16 14.96 0.82
N LYS A 60 0.70 16.01 0.17
CA LYS A 60 1.86 15.90 -0.74
C LYS A 60 3.18 15.58 -0.03
N ALA A 61 3.27 15.76 1.28
CA ALA A 61 4.45 15.44 2.08
C ALA A 61 4.45 13.97 2.54
N SER A 62 3.27 13.35 2.67
CA SER A 62 3.12 11.95 3.08
C SER A 62 3.67 11.02 2.00
N ARG A 63 4.81 10.40 2.32
CA ARG A 63 5.57 9.53 1.41
C ARG A 63 6.23 8.42 2.22
N MET A 64 5.70 7.21 2.08
CA MET A 64 6.19 6.03 2.76
C MET A 64 6.86 5.09 1.76
N ARG A 65 8.11 4.70 2.04
CA ARG A 65 8.79 3.67 1.25
C ARG A 65 8.26 2.29 1.63
N ALA A 66 7.96 1.47 0.63
CA ALA A 66 7.47 0.12 0.82
C ALA A 66 8.18 -0.89 -0.11
N THR A 67 8.14 -2.17 0.24
CA THR A 67 8.62 -3.25 -0.64
C THR A 67 7.77 -3.36 -1.91
N ARG A 68 8.39 -3.77 -3.02
CA ARG A 68 7.66 -4.06 -4.27
C ARG A 68 7.21 -5.52 -4.31
N GLU A 69 6.16 -5.81 -3.55
CA GLU A 69 5.52 -7.13 -3.52
C GLU A 69 4.00 -6.99 -3.63
N SER A 70 3.28 -8.12 -3.72
CA SER A 70 1.82 -8.14 -3.91
C SER A 70 1.04 -7.28 -2.91
N ARG A 71 1.54 -7.18 -1.67
CA ARG A 71 1.06 -6.25 -0.65
C ARG A 71 2.26 -5.51 -0.07
N PRO A 72 2.57 -4.29 -0.56
CA PRO A 72 3.75 -3.54 -0.15
C PRO A 72 3.88 -3.48 1.37
N VAL A 73 5.11 -3.64 1.88
CA VAL A 73 5.38 -3.58 3.31
C VAL A 73 6.14 -2.31 3.61
N VAL A 74 5.53 -1.44 4.41
CA VAL A 74 6.12 -0.23 4.98
C VAL A 74 6.71 -0.57 6.34
N ARG A 75 7.88 -0.02 6.67
CA ARG A 75 8.41 -0.15 8.03
C ARG A 75 7.70 0.83 8.94
N GLU A 76 7.47 0.46 10.19
CA GLU A 76 6.82 1.36 11.16
C GLU A 76 7.52 2.72 11.26
N GLU A 77 8.86 2.74 11.17
CA GLU A 77 9.66 3.97 11.19
C GLU A 77 9.47 4.89 9.98
N ASP A 78 8.98 4.32 8.87
CA ASP A 78 8.75 5.03 7.60
C ASP A 78 7.28 5.47 7.46
N VAL A 79 6.40 5.13 8.43
CA VAL A 79 5.00 5.57 8.43
C VAL A 79 4.94 7.08 8.76
N CYS A 80 4.22 7.83 7.93
CA CYS A 80 3.97 9.26 8.13
C CYS A 80 2.90 9.53 9.20
#